data_AF-A0A0F9GGG2-F1
#
_entry.id   AF-A0A0F9GGG2-F1
#
_cell.length_a   1.000
_cell.length_b   1.000
_cell.length_c   1.000
_cell.angle_alpha   90.00
_cell.angle_beta   90.00
_cell.angle_gamma   90.00
#
_symmetry.space_group_name_H-M   'P 1'
#
loop_
_entity.id
_entity.type
_entity.pdbx_description
1 polymer ?
#
loop_
_entity_poly.entity_id
_entity_poly.type
_entity_poly.pdbx_seq_one_letter_code
_entity_poly.pdbx_strand_id
1 'polypeptide(L)' 'MTAPYATGRTQCVHHDRIEMPHGPVSIGVCQLCGREREYDTSLFYEYNVKESLKKTPVQYQQERIWDD' A
#
# COMPACT_ATOMS: atom_id res chain seq x y z
N MET A 1 21.11 -13.65 32.04
CA MET A 1 20.77 -13.26 30.66
C MET A 1 19.84 -12.06 30.74
N THR A 2 20.39 -10.85 30.79
CA THR A 2 19.61 -9.60 30.91
C THR A 2 19.56 -8.93 29.53
N ALA A 3 18.36 -8.79 29.00
CA ALA A 3 18.11 -8.09 27.74
C ALA A 3 18.57 -6.63 27.86
N PRO A 4 19.25 -6.05 26.84
CA PRO A 4 19.68 -4.66 26.90
C PRO A 4 18.43 -3.76 26.92
N TYR A 5 18.30 -3.00 28.00
CA TYR A 5 17.29 -1.96 28.14
C TYR A 5 17.43 -0.96 26.99
N ALA A 6 16.39 -0.88 26.16
CA ALA A 6 16.25 0.14 25.15
C ALA A 6 16.39 1.52 25.81
N THR A 7 17.35 2.28 25.33
CA THR A 7 17.68 3.61 25.84
C THR A 7 16.46 4.51 25.75
N GLY A 8 16.05 5.02 26.92
CA GLY A 8 14.84 5.79 27.09
C GLY A 8 14.77 7.00 26.16
N ARG A 9 13.73 7.02 25.32
CA ARG A 9 13.06 8.28 24.94
C ARG A 9 11.66 8.22 25.52
N THR A 10 11.40 9.16 26.41
CA THR A 10 10.08 9.56 26.90
C THR A 10 9.11 9.63 25.71
N GLN A 11 8.04 8.83 25.74
CA GLN A 11 6.94 8.78 24.75
C GLN A 11 7.36 9.13 23.32
N CYS A 12 7.76 8.13 22.54
CA CYS A 12 8.03 8.33 21.13
C CYS A 12 6.74 8.77 20.41
N VAL A 13 6.75 9.97 19.82
CA VAL A 13 5.73 10.38 18.86
C VAL A 13 6.08 9.69 17.54
N HIS A 14 5.42 8.56 17.29
CA HIS A 14 5.78 7.69 16.19
C HIS A 14 5.52 8.33 14.83
N HIS A 15 6.60 8.75 14.18
CA HIS A 15 6.59 9.10 12.76
C HIS A 15 6.88 7.82 11.95
N ASP A 16 5.81 7.08 11.65
CA ASP A 16 5.91 5.80 10.94
C ASP A 16 6.00 6.04 9.43
N ARG A 17 7.08 5.55 8.81
CA ARG A 17 7.19 5.45 7.35
C ARG A 17 6.48 4.17 6.93
N ILE A 18 5.30 4.30 6.35
CA ILE A 18 4.48 3.19 5.88
C ILE A 18 4.92 2.81 4.46
N GLU A 19 5.29 1.55 4.26
CA GLU A 19 5.64 1.02 2.93
C GLU A 19 4.38 0.79 2.08
N MET A 20 4.56 0.64 0.76
CA MET A 20 3.42 0.35 -0.12
C MET A 20 2.78 -0.98 0.31
N PRO A 21 1.44 -1.03 0.47
CA PRO A 21 0.76 -2.25 0.86
C PRO A 21 0.91 -3.31 -0.23
N HIS A 22 1.37 -4.50 0.15
CA HIS A 22 1.41 -5.68 -0.71
C HIS A 22 0.18 -6.58 -0.44
N GLY A 23 -1.00 -5.97 -0.31
CA GLY A 23 -2.24 -6.66 0.06
C GLY A 23 -3.07 -5.84 1.06
N PRO A 24 -3.88 -6.49 1.93
CA PRO A 24 -4.71 -5.79 2.91
C PRO A 24 -3.90 -5.28 4.12
N VAL A 25 -2.59 -5.47 4.16
CA VAL A 25 -1.73 -5.05 5.28
C VAL A 25 -0.53 -4.29 4.73
N SER A 26 -0.14 -3.23 5.44
CA SER A 26 1.13 -2.51 5.25
C SER A 26 1.95 -2.52 6.52
N ILE A 27 3.27 -2.46 6.38
CA ILE A 27 4.20 -2.37 7.51
C ILE A 27 4.71 -0.93 7.58
N GLY A 28 4.60 -0.35 8.77
CA GLY A 28 5.17 0.96 9.08
C GLY A 28 6.36 0.83 10.03
N VAL A 29 7.45 1.49 9.69
CA VAL A 29 8.66 1.55 10.55
C VAL A 29 8.84 2.97 11.06
N CYS A 30 8.90 3.13 12.38
CA CYS A 30 9.13 4.44 13.01
C CYS A 30 10.54 4.93 12.68
N GLN A 31 10.65 6.09 12.03
CA GLN A 31 11.96 6.64 11.66
C GLN A 31 12.78 7.14 12.87
N LEU A 32 12.15 7.26 14.04
CA LEU A 32 12.79 7.78 15.26
C LEU A 32 13.23 6.69 16.22
N CYS A 33 12.42 5.65 16.40
CA CYS A 33 12.69 4.57 17.36
C CYS A 33 12.82 3.18 16.72
N GLY A 34 12.61 3.06 15.41
CA GLY A 34 12.76 1.80 14.68
C GLY A 34 11.70 0.75 14.99
N ARG A 35 10.63 1.08 15.74
CA ARG A 35 9.56 0.10 15.97
C ARG A 35 8.84 -0.20 14.66
N GLU A 36 8.40 -1.44 14.52
CA GLU A 36 7.50 -1.86 13.45
C GLU A 36 6.05 -1.87 13.94
N ARG A 37 5.11 -1.54 13.05
CA ARG A 37 3.67 -1.67 13.28
C ARG A 37 2.99 -2.11 11.99
N GLU A 38 2.07 -3.04 12.12
CA GLU A 38 1.16 -3.42 11.05
C GLU A 38 -0.04 -2.48 11.00
N TYR A 39 -0.41 -2.08 9.78
CA TYR A 39 -1.54 -1.23 9.48
C TYR A 39 -2.48 -1.95 8.51
N ASP A 40 -3.74 -2.11 8.93
CA ASP A 40 -4.80 -2.66 8.08
C ASP A 40 -5.17 -1.64 6.99
N THR A 41 -5.05 -2.08 5.75
CA THR A 41 -5.32 -1.31 4.52
C THR A 41 -6.38 -1.99 3.65
N SER A 42 -7.10 -2.97 4.18
CA SER A 42 -8.19 -3.67 3.49
C SER A 42 -9.24 -2.71 2.91
N LEU A 43 -9.56 -1.62 3.63
CA LEU A 43 -10.48 -0.57 3.17
C LEU A 43 -9.89 0.32 2.05
N PHE A 44 -8.56 0.42 1.94
CA PHE A 44 -7.88 1.19 0.89
C PHE A 44 -7.63 0.38 -0.39
N TYR A 45 -7.61 -0.95 -0.30
CA TYR A 45 -7.46 -1.84 -1.45
C TYR A 45 -8.53 -1.59 -2.51
N GLU A 46 -9.78 -1.37 -2.09
CA GLU A 46 -10.86 -1.02 -3.01
C GLU A 46 -10.61 0.25 -3.82
N TYR A 47 -9.92 1.24 -3.25
CA TYR A 47 -9.66 2.52 -3.91
C TYR A 47 -8.62 2.37 -5.04
N ASN A 48 -7.56 1.59 -4.80
CA ASN A 48 -6.48 1.38 -5.77
C ASN A 48 -6.80 0.35 -6.86
N VAL A 49 -7.68 -0.63 -6.57
CA VAL A 49 -8.07 -1.66 -7.55
C VAL A 49 -9.11 -1.15 -8.55
N LYS A 50 -10.03 -0.27 -8.11
CA LYS A 50 -11.07 0.30 -9.01
C LYS A 50 -10.48 1.12 -10.16
N GLU A 51 -9.32 1.73 -9.97
CA GLU A 51 -8.63 2.46 -11.04
C GLU A 51 -7.91 1.51 -12.03
N SER A 52 -7.40 0.39 -11.52
CA SER A 52 -6.70 -0.64 -12.30
C SER A 52 -7.63 -1.50 -13.17
N LEU A 53 -8.90 -1.64 -12.78
CA LEU A 53 -9.93 -2.36 -13.54
C LEU A 53 -10.53 -1.57 -14.72
N LYS A 54 -10.19 -0.29 -14.88
CA LYS A 54 -10.67 0.55 -16.01
C LYS A 54 -9.89 0.34 -17.33
N LYS A 55 -9.14 -0.75 -17.48
CA LYS A 55 -8.52 -1.17 -18.75
C LYS A 55 -9.19 -2.47 -19.19
N THR A 56 -10.24 -2.42 -20.01
CA THR A 56 -10.16 -2.19 -21.46
C THR A 56 -11.59 -2.08 -22.02
N PRO A 57 -11.92 -1.13 -22.92
CA PRO A 57 -12.91 -1.43 -23.94
C PRO A 57 -12.16 -2.19 -25.04
N VAL A 58 -12.35 -3.52 -25.09
CA VAL A 58 -12.11 -4.28 -26.32
C VAL A 58 -13.19 -3.81 -27.30
N GLN A 59 -12.97 -2.69 -27.97
CA GLN A 59 -13.80 -2.28 -29.09
C GLN A 59 -13.36 -3.08 -30.29
N TYR A 60 -14.15 -4.12 -30.57
CA TYR A 60 -14.19 -4.86 -31.82
C TYR A 60 -14.13 -3.86 -33.00
N GLN A 61 -12.97 -3.77 -33.65
CA GLN A 61 -12.86 -3.07 -34.93
C GLN A 61 -13.58 -3.92 -35.97
N GLN A 62 -14.88 -3.69 -36.13
CA GLN A 62 -15.60 -4.17 -37.31
C GLN A 62 -15.06 -3.39 -38.51
N GLU A 63 -14.22 -4.06 -39.30
CA GLU A 63 -13.69 -3.52 -40.56
C GLU A 63 -14.86 -3.12 -41.46
N ARG A 64 -15.05 -1.82 -41.65
CA ARG A 64 -15.83 -1.30 -42.77
C ARG A 64 -14.90 -1.24 -43.97
N ILE A 65 -14.75 -2.39 -44.62
CA ILE A 65 -14.38 -2.44 -46.04
C ILE A 65 -15.52 -1.72 -46.77
N TRP A 66 -15.21 -0.58 -47.38
CA TRP A 66 -16.14 0.06 -48.32
C TRP A 66 -15.91 -0.63 -49.67
N ASP A 67 -16.92 -1.31 -50.19
CA ASP A 67 -16.92 -1.80 -51.58
C ASP A 67 -17.05 -0.59 -52.53
N ASP A 68 -16.10 -0.46 -53.47
CA ASP A 68 -16.07 0.51 -54.58
C ASP A 68 -17.13 0.18 -55.66
#